data_AF-A0A970TYW8-F1
#
_entry.id   AF-A0A970TYW8-F1
#
_cell.length_a   1.000
_cell.length_b   1.000
_cell.length_c   1.000
_cell.angle_alpha   90.00
_cell.angle_beta   90.00
_cell.angle_gamma   90.00
#
_symmetry.space_group_name_H-M   'P 1'
#
loop_
_entity.id
_entity.type
_entity.pdbx_description
1 polymer ?
#
loop_
_entity_poly.entity_id
_entity_poly.type
_entity_poly.pdbx_seq_one_letter_code
_entity_poly.pdbx_strand_id
1 'polypeptide(L)'
;MDEDGIVSLKVKRFLWGVILLVVSLALFFALLSDYDYSQQNADNTMIGVEPAVNWLGPVGATIAGLLVIFFGDASHIIYAITFLWALRLIANRPFGFILLRFLGLSLCVISGASFIEMIPFSNAAGDRVGGAFGSFFT
;
A
#
# COMPACT_ATOMS: atom_id res chain seq x y z
N MET A 1 -22.96 35.64 -6.95
CA MET A 1 -22.51 34.92 -5.73
C MET A 1 -22.40 33.48 -6.15
N ASP A 2 -21.17 33.02 -6.32
CA ASP A 2 -20.74 32.17 -7.44
C ASP A 2 -21.11 30.69 -7.28
N GLU A 3 -22.23 30.27 -7.88
CA GLU A 3 -22.58 28.84 -7.96
C GLU A 3 -21.52 28.05 -8.77
N ASP A 4 -20.88 28.70 -9.75
CA ASP A 4 -19.82 28.14 -10.57
C ASP A 4 -18.59 27.68 -9.75
N GLY A 5 -18.26 28.41 -8.68
CA GLY A 5 -17.13 28.08 -7.80
C GLY A 5 -17.36 26.82 -6.97
N ILE A 6 -18.59 26.62 -6.50
CA ILE A 6 -18.97 25.47 -5.66
C ILE A 6 -19.04 24.20 -6.51
N VAL A 7 -19.59 24.30 -7.73
CA VAL A 7 -19.65 23.18 -8.67
C VAL A 7 -18.24 22.76 -9.09
N SER A 8 -17.36 23.70 -9.40
CA SER A 8 -15.96 23.42 -9.78
C SER A 8 -15.18 22.66 -8.70
N LEU A 9 -15.36 23.04 -7.42
CA LEU A 9 -14.68 22.37 -6.30
C LEU A 9 -15.15 20.93 -6.10
N LYS A 10 -16.45 20.65 -6.25
CA LYS A 10 -17.00 19.29 -6.17
C LYS A 10 -16.43 18.40 -7.28
N VAL A 11 -16.40 18.91 -8.52
CA VAL A 11 -15.84 18.18 -9.68
C VAL A 11 -14.36 17.90 -9.48
N LYS A 12 -13.56 18.89 -9.04
CA LYS A 12 -12.14 18.69 -8.74
C LYS A 12 -11.93 17.61 -7.68
N ARG A 13 -12.71 17.63 -6.59
CA ARG A 13 -12.61 16.62 -5.52
C ARG A 13 -12.96 15.23 -6.03
N PHE A 14 -14.01 15.13 -6.84
CA PHE A 14 -14.41 13.87 -7.46
C PHE A 14 -13.30 13.31 -8.36
N LEU A 15 -12.72 14.13 -9.25
CA LEU A 15 -11.61 13.72 -10.12
C LEU A 15 -10.40 13.25 -9.32
N TRP A 16 -9.99 13.98 -8.28
CA TRP A 16 -8.91 13.55 -7.39
C TRP A 16 -9.24 12.25 -6.66
N GLY A 17 -10.50 12.06 -6.27
CA GLY A 17 -10.98 10.81 -5.67
C GLY A 17 -10.87 9.62 -6.62
N VAL A 18 -11.25 9.80 -7.89
CA VAL A 18 -11.13 8.76 -8.93
C VAL A 18 -9.67 8.42 -9.21
N ILE A 19 -8.79 9.43 -9.34
CA ILE A 19 -7.35 9.20 -9.53
C ILE A 19 -6.78 8.40 -8.35
N LEU A 20 -7.11 8.82 -7.12
CA LEU A 20 -6.64 8.12 -5.92
C LEU A 20 -7.19 6.70 -5.81
N LEU A 21 -8.43 6.47 -6.27
CA LEU A 21 -9.03 5.15 -6.34
C LEU A 21 -8.26 4.23 -7.29
N VAL A 22 -7.94 4.73 -8.49
CA VAL A 22 -7.17 3.97 -9.50
C VAL A 22 -5.77 3.63 -8.96
N VAL A 23 -5.09 4.59 -8.31
CA VAL A 23 -3.78 4.34 -7.68
C VAL A 23 -3.88 3.30 -6.57
N SER A 24 -4.91 3.38 -5.73
CA SER A 24 -5.13 2.42 -4.64
C SER A 24 -5.40 1.01 -5.16
N LEU A 25 -6.22 0.88 -6.21
CA LEU A 25 -6.47 -0.41 -6.86
C LEU A 25 -5.21 -0.95 -7.55
N ALA A 26 -4.42 -0.09 -8.20
CA ALA A 26 -3.15 -0.50 -8.78
C ALA A 26 -2.18 -1.01 -7.71
N LEU A 27 -2.07 -0.33 -6.56
CA LEU A 27 -1.26 -0.81 -5.44
C LEU A 27 -1.77 -2.15 -4.90
N PHE A 28 -3.09 -2.30 -4.77
CA PHE A 28 -3.71 -3.56 -4.34
C PHE A 28 -3.35 -4.71 -5.27
N PHE A 29 -3.54 -4.55 -6.58
CA PHE A 29 -3.19 -5.58 -7.56
C PHE A 29 -1.68 -5.84 -7.61
N ALA A 30 -0.86 -4.80 -7.46
CA ALA A 30 0.58 -4.94 -7.44
C ALA A 30 1.06 -5.81 -6.27
N LEU A 31 0.57 -5.53 -5.06
CA LEU A 31 0.92 -6.27 -3.85
C LEU A 31 0.31 -7.68 -3.81
N LEU A 32 -0.95 -7.82 -4.25
CA LEU A 32 -1.61 -9.13 -4.25
C LEU A 32 -0.94 -10.10 -5.22
N SER A 33 -0.65 -9.66 -6.44
CA SER A 33 0.03 -10.52 -7.43
C SER A 33 1.49 -10.80 -7.09
N ASP A 34 2.15 -9.91 -6.36
CA ASP A 34 3.51 -10.15 -5.83
C ASP A 34 3.51 -11.22 -4.74
N TYR A 35 2.51 -11.23 -3.86
CA TYR A 35 2.32 -12.28 -2.84
C TYR A 35 2.03 -13.65 -3.47
N ASP A 36 1.14 -13.72 -4.45
CA ASP A 36 0.85 -14.98 -5.15
C ASP A 36 2.10 -15.51 -5.88
N TYR A 37 2.89 -14.62 -6.50
CA TYR A 37 4.12 -15.00 -7.19
C TYR A 37 5.21 -15.47 -6.22
N SER A 38 5.37 -14.81 -5.07
CA SER A 38 6.38 -15.20 -4.07
C SER A 38 6.06 -16.56 -3.45
N GLN A 39 4.79 -16.85 -3.17
CA GLN A 39 4.34 -18.14 -2.63
C GLN A 39 4.50 -19.29 -3.65
N GLN A 40 4.17 -19.06 -4.92
CA GLN A 40 4.32 -20.08 -5.96
C GLN A 40 5.79 -20.39 -6.29
N ASN A 41 6.68 -19.42 -6.13
CA ASN A 41 8.09 -19.56 -6.45
C ASN A 41 8.99 -19.80 -5.23
N ALA A 42 8.44 -19.80 -4.01
CA ALA A 42 9.18 -20.18 -2.80
C ALA A 42 9.84 -21.56 -2.95
N ASP A 43 9.15 -22.50 -3.61
CA ASP A 43 9.65 -23.85 -3.91
C ASP A 43 10.66 -23.92 -5.08
N ASN A 44 10.74 -22.87 -5.92
CA ASN A 44 11.56 -22.85 -7.16
C ASN A 44 12.90 -22.11 -7.01
N THR A 45 13.26 -21.65 -5.81
CA THR A 45 14.40 -20.74 -5.54
C THR A 45 15.80 -21.31 -5.81
N MET A 46 15.95 -22.55 -6.30
CA MET A 46 17.27 -23.11 -6.65
C MET A 46 17.74 -22.82 -8.09
N ILE A 47 16.88 -22.32 -9.01
CA ILE A 47 17.26 -22.17 -10.43
C ILE A 47 16.78 -20.82 -10.99
N GLY A 48 17.64 -19.80 -10.85
CA GLY A 48 17.55 -18.57 -11.64
C GLY A 48 16.54 -17.55 -11.14
N VAL A 49 17.02 -16.33 -10.89
CA VAL A 49 16.20 -15.16 -10.54
C VAL A 49 15.40 -14.76 -11.80
N GLU A 50 14.25 -15.39 -12.01
CA GLU A 50 13.28 -14.84 -12.96
C GLU A 50 12.78 -13.50 -12.41
N PRO A 51 12.75 -12.43 -13.22
CA PRO A 51 12.22 -11.15 -12.79
C PRO A 51 10.75 -11.37 -12.40
N ALA A 52 10.40 -11.14 -11.13
CA ALA A 52 9.02 -11.25 -10.68
C ALA A 52 8.13 -10.34 -11.53
N VAL A 53 7.25 -10.95 -12.34
CA VAL A 53 6.30 -10.22 -13.17
C VAL A 53 4.96 -10.23 -12.43
N ASN A 54 4.63 -9.10 -11.83
CA ASN A 54 3.31 -8.91 -11.25
C ASN A 54 2.30 -8.47 -12.33
N TRP A 55 1.00 -8.39 -12.01
CA TRP A 55 -0.03 -8.09 -13.02
C TRP A 55 0.10 -6.70 -13.66
N LEU A 56 0.82 -5.78 -13.02
CA LEU A 56 1.13 -4.43 -13.51
C LEU A 56 2.49 -4.36 -14.22
N GLY A 57 3.12 -5.52 -14.45
CA GLY A 57 4.42 -5.65 -15.07
C GLY A 57 5.59 -5.25 -14.17
N PRO A 58 6.78 -4.98 -14.75
CA PRO A 58 8.01 -4.78 -13.97
C PRO A 58 7.95 -3.59 -13.01
N VAL A 59 7.26 -2.52 -13.39
CA VAL A 59 7.11 -1.31 -12.55
C VAL A 59 6.28 -1.61 -11.31
N GLY A 60 5.17 -2.33 -11.47
CA GLY A 60 4.34 -2.75 -10.34
C GLY A 60 5.14 -3.64 -9.39
N ALA A 61 5.90 -4.60 -9.94
CA ALA A 61 6.69 -5.53 -9.14
C ALA A 61 7.78 -4.82 -8.34
N THR A 62 8.44 -3.83 -8.95
CA THR A 62 9.45 -3.01 -8.25
C THR A 62 8.83 -2.22 -7.09
N ILE A 63 7.66 -1.60 -7.30
CA ILE A 63 6.98 -0.83 -6.25
C ILE A 63 6.49 -1.74 -5.12
N ALA A 64 5.85 -2.87 -5.45
CA ALA A 64 5.39 -3.85 -4.47
C ALA A 64 6.58 -4.41 -3.67
N GLY A 65 7.64 -4.84 -4.35
CA GLY A 65 8.86 -5.34 -3.71
C GLY A 65 9.50 -4.31 -2.77
N LEU A 66 9.61 -3.04 -3.16
CA LEU A 66 10.11 -1.99 -2.26
C LEU A 66 9.22 -1.83 -1.03
N LEU A 67 7.89 -1.83 -1.20
CA LEU A 67 6.96 -1.69 -0.09
C LEU A 67 7.05 -2.87 0.89
N VAL A 68 7.17 -4.10 0.38
CA VAL A 68 7.34 -5.31 1.20
C VAL A 68 8.71 -5.30 1.89
N ILE A 69 9.79 -4.90 1.22
CA ILE A 69 11.12 -4.80 1.84
C ILE A 69 11.12 -3.84 3.03
N PHE A 70 10.48 -2.66 2.89
CA PHE A 70 10.47 -1.67 3.96
C PHE A 70 9.47 -1.97 5.07
N PHE A 71 8.24 -2.34 4.70
CA PHE A 71 7.10 -2.40 5.62
C PHE A 71 6.52 -3.81 5.80
N GLY A 72 7.01 -4.80 5.05
CA GLY A 72 6.50 -6.17 5.08
C GLY A 72 5.00 -6.23 4.77
N ASP A 73 4.27 -7.05 5.52
CA ASP A 73 2.82 -7.18 5.42
C ASP A 73 2.06 -5.90 5.83
N ALA A 74 2.69 -4.98 6.57
CA ALA A 74 2.07 -3.70 6.89
C ALA A 74 1.91 -2.78 5.67
N SER A 75 2.59 -3.08 4.55
CA SER A 75 2.41 -2.36 3.28
C SER A 75 0.95 -2.36 2.79
N HIS A 76 0.16 -3.39 3.14
CA HIS A 76 -1.25 -3.50 2.80
C HIS A 76 -2.12 -2.37 3.40
N ILE A 77 -1.67 -1.75 4.50
CA ILE A 77 -2.33 -0.61 5.14
C ILE A 77 -2.37 0.60 4.18
N ILE A 78 -1.36 0.76 3.32
CA ILE A 78 -1.21 1.92 2.44
C ILE A 78 -2.35 2.00 1.42
N TYR A 79 -2.62 0.92 0.70
CA TYR A 79 -3.73 0.93 -0.26
C TYR A 79 -5.08 0.97 0.45
N ALA A 80 -5.23 0.33 1.62
CA ALA A 80 -6.48 0.33 2.38
C ALA A 80 -6.86 1.75 2.83
N ILE A 81 -5.90 2.51 3.38
CA ILE A 81 -6.16 3.89 3.82
C ILE A 81 -6.36 4.83 2.62
N THR A 82 -5.58 4.69 1.54
CA THR A 82 -5.77 5.51 0.34
C THR A 82 -7.09 5.21 -0.38
N PHE A 83 -7.60 3.98 -0.30
CA PHE A 83 -8.94 3.61 -0.76
C PHE A 83 -10.02 4.35 0.03
N LEU A 84 -9.94 4.36 1.36
CA LEU A 84 -10.88 5.10 2.21
C LEU A 84 -10.84 6.61 1.93
N TRP A 85 -9.65 7.13 1.65
CA TRP A 85 -9.44 8.52 1.23
C TRP A 85 -10.10 8.82 -0.12
N ALA A 86 -10.00 7.91 -1.09
CA ALA A 86 -10.65 8.02 -2.39
C ALA A 86 -12.17 8.04 -2.26
N LEU A 87 -12.76 7.10 -1.50
CA LEU A 87 -14.19 7.07 -1.21
C LEU A 87 -14.67 8.37 -0.54
N ARG A 88 -13.88 8.90 0.39
CA ARG A 88 -14.19 10.17 1.06
C ARG A 88 -14.20 11.36 0.09
N LEU A 89 -13.26 11.42 -0.86
CA LEU A 89 -13.22 12.46 -1.90
C LEU A 89 -14.41 12.35 -2.86
N ILE A 90 -14.73 11.14 -3.30
CA ILE A 90 -15.88 10.86 -4.16
C ILE A 90 -17.19 11.24 -3.46
N ALA A 91 -17.29 10.99 -2.15
CA ALA A 91 -18.41 11.42 -1.31
C ALA A 91 -18.45 12.95 -1.05
N ASN A 92 -17.61 13.74 -1.72
CA ASN A 92 -17.49 15.20 -1.58
C ASN A 92 -17.22 15.68 -0.15
N ARG A 93 -16.72 14.81 0.73
CA ARG A 93 -16.39 15.17 2.11
C ARG A 93 -15.06 15.92 2.11
N PRO A 94 -14.96 17.06 2.81
CA PRO A 94 -13.71 17.82 2.85
C PRO A 94 -12.58 16.97 3.42
N PHE A 95 -11.42 17.08 2.79
CA PHE A 95 -10.15 16.73 3.39
C PHE A 95 -9.81 17.83 4.39
N GLY A 96 -9.53 17.43 5.64
CA GLY A 96 -8.93 18.34 6.62
C GLY A 96 -7.46 18.56 6.28
N PHE A 97 -6.62 18.67 7.30
CA PHE A 97 -5.18 18.83 7.13
C PHE A 97 -4.55 17.61 6.46
N ILE A 98 -4.14 17.77 5.19
CA ILE A 98 -3.53 16.70 4.40
C ILE A 98 -2.23 16.19 5.04
N LEU A 99 -1.43 17.09 5.62
CA LEU A 99 -0.18 16.73 6.28
C LEU A 99 -0.41 15.79 7.47
N LEU A 100 -1.43 16.06 8.30
CA LEU A 100 -1.77 15.21 9.44
C LEU A 100 -2.19 13.80 9.01
N ARG A 101 -2.81 13.68 7.83
CA ARG A 101 -3.20 12.38 7.28
C ARG A 101 -2.01 11.58 6.80
N PHE A 102 -1.04 12.22 6.14
CA PHE A 102 0.20 11.56 5.77
C PHE A 102 1.01 11.15 7.00
N LEU A 103 1.11 12.02 8.02
CA LEU A 103 1.75 11.67 9.29
C LEU A 103 1.04 10.50 9.99
N GLY A 104 -0.29 10.52 10.04
CA GLY A 104 -1.09 9.43 10.61
C GLY A 104 -0.95 8.12 9.83
N LEU A 105 -0.89 8.19 8.50
CA LEU A 105 -0.63 7.02 7.65
C LEU A 105 0.76 6.46 7.92
N SER A 106 1.81 7.29 7.90
CA SER A 106 3.19 6.85 8.18
C SER A 106 3.30 6.21 9.56
N LEU A 107 2.70 6.85 10.59
CA LEU A 107 2.67 6.30 11.93
C LEU A 107 1.93 4.95 11.97
N CYS A 108 0.78 4.85 11.32
CA CYS A 108 0.00 3.61 11.29
C CYS A 108 0.74 2.47 10.59
N VAL A 109 1.44 2.75 9.49
CA VAL A 109 2.22 1.74 8.76
C VAL A 109 3.42 1.29 9.59
N ILE A 110 4.17 2.22 10.18
CA ILE A 110 5.33 1.88 11.03
C ILE A 110 4.88 1.08 12.26
N SER A 111 3.83 1.52 12.96
CA SER A 111 3.28 0.79 14.10
C SER A 111 2.74 -0.58 13.71
N GLY A 112 2.10 -0.69 12.53
CA GLY A 112 1.65 -1.98 12.00
C GLY A 112 2.82 -2.92 11.70
N ALA A 113 3.89 -2.41 11.10
CA ALA A 113 5.09 -3.18 10.80
C ALA A 113 5.75 -3.73 12.07
N SER A 114 5.92 -2.89 13.09
CA SER A 114 6.45 -3.32 14.40
C SER A 114 5.53 -4.30 15.10
N PHE A 115 4.21 -4.08 15.06
CA PHE A 115 3.25 -4.99 15.69
C PHE A 115 3.25 -6.38 15.04
N ILE A 116 3.31 -6.46 13.71
CA ILE A 116 3.35 -7.73 12.99
C ILE A 116 4.64 -8.50 13.32
N GLU A 117 5.79 -7.83 13.41
CA GLU A 117 7.07 -8.46 13.77
C GLU A 117 7.04 -9.06 15.18
N MET A 118 6.34 -8.42 16.13
CA MET A 118 6.21 -8.93 17.50
C MET A 118 5.35 -10.20 17.59
N ILE A 119 4.52 -10.49 16.59
CA ILE A 119 3.72 -11.72 16.58
C ILE A 119 4.65 -12.84 16.12
N PRO A 120 4.89 -13.88 16.95
CA PRO A 120 5.73 -15.01 16.57
C PRO A 120 4.97 -15.88 15.56
N PHE A 121 4.93 -15.43 14.30
CA PHE A 121 4.57 -16.29 13.20
C PHE A 121 5.73 -17.27 13.00
N SER A 122 5.47 -18.55 13.28
CA SER A 122 6.41 -19.65 13.06
C SER A 122 6.58 -19.85 11.55
N ASN A 123 7.34 -18.96 10.91
CA ASN A 123 7.75 -19.12 9.53
C ASN A 123 9.07 -19.89 9.57
N ALA A 124 9.08 -21.11 9.05
CA ALA A 124 10.22 -22.03 9.09
C ALA A 124 11.51 -21.48 8.43
N ALA A 125 11.43 -20.32 7.76
CA ALA A 125 12.51 -19.68 7.02
C ALA A 125 13.11 -18.42 7.68
N GLY A 126 12.66 -17.99 8.87
CA GLY A 126 13.20 -16.78 9.51
C GLY A 126 12.90 -15.49 8.72
N ASP A 127 11.78 -15.48 8.00
CA ASP A 127 11.39 -14.40 7.11
C ASP A 127 10.90 -13.18 7.89
N ARG A 128 11.35 -11.98 7.51
CA ARG A 128 11.10 -10.73 8.25
C ARG A 128 9.72 -10.16 7.89
N VAL A 129 8.69 -10.64 8.57
CA VAL A 129 7.27 -10.35 8.27
C VAL A 129 6.93 -8.85 8.39
N GLY A 130 7.56 -8.13 9.32
CA GLY A 130 7.42 -6.68 9.48
C GLY A 130 8.36 -5.84 8.61
N GLY A 131 9.16 -6.46 7.75
CA GLY A 131 10.15 -5.79 6.90
C GLY A 131 11.25 -5.06 7.69
N ALA A 132 11.96 -4.16 7.00
CA ALA A 132 13.07 -3.41 7.59
C ALA A 132 12.65 -2.56 8.82
N PHE A 133 11.48 -1.91 8.78
CA PHE A 133 11.02 -1.10 9.91
C PHE A 133 10.57 -1.94 11.10
N GLY A 134 9.85 -3.05 10.91
CA GLY A 134 9.43 -3.91 12.01
C GLY A 134 10.62 -4.46 12.79
N SER A 135 11.62 -4.96 12.06
CA SER A 135 12.85 -5.51 12.64
C SER A 135 13.81 -4.49 13.27
N PHE A 136 13.61 -3.18 13.03
CA PHE A 136 14.44 -2.15 13.68
C PHE A 136 13.99 -1.89 15.14
N PHE A 137 12.71 -2.09 15.42
CA PHE A 137 12.09 -1.76 16.72
C PHE A 137 11.93 -2.96 17.65
N THR A 138 12.31 -4.16 17.21
CA THR A 138 12.13 -5.43 17.94
C THR A 138 13.49 -6.10 18.10
#